data_AF-A0AAU5CCW0-F1
#
_entry.id   AF-A0AAU5CCW0-F1
#
_cell.length_a   1.000
_cell.length_b   1.000
_cell.length_c   1.000
_cell.angle_alpha   90.00
_cell.angle_beta   90.00
_cell.angle_gamma   90.00
#
_symmetry.space_group_name_H-M   'P 1'
#
loop_
_entity.id
_entity.type
_entity.pdbx_description
1 polymer ?
#
loop_
_entity_poly.entity_id
_entity_poly.type
_entity_poly.pdbx_seq_one_letter_code
_entity_poly.pdbx_strand_id
1 'polypeptide(L)'
;MDTLREDAHCGICGQPMSGHDAHQRHDDGRPARKGKRVTYVVVELRGATAHFQAWEDPTRTFRTGAADLAGQLGIDLSGLLDCRYTCWVEPTEYGVVRSEFALA
;
A
#
# COMPACT_ATOMS: atom_id res chain seq x y z
N MET A 1 44.15 14.83 30.12
CA MET A 1 43.11 15.83 30.49
C MET A 1 42.28 16.03 29.26
N ASP A 2 41.33 15.11 29.15
CA ASP A 2 40.66 14.66 27.96
C ASP A 2 39.60 15.67 27.53
N THR A 3 39.72 16.14 26.30
CA THR A 3 38.70 16.93 25.60
C THR A 3 37.51 16.02 25.30
N LEU A 4 36.44 16.15 26.08
CA LEU A 4 35.13 15.57 25.81
C LEU A 4 34.62 16.11 24.48
N ARG A 5 34.80 15.34 23.42
CA ARG A 5 34.12 15.53 22.15
C ARG A 5 32.71 15.02 22.38
N GLU A 6 31.75 15.94 22.52
CA GLU A 6 30.33 15.59 22.59
C GLU A 6 29.96 14.85 21.30
N ASP A 7 29.92 13.52 21.39
CA ASP A 7 29.31 12.66 20.40
C ASP A 7 27.89 13.17 20.16
N ALA A 8 27.67 13.76 18.98
CA ALA A 8 26.36 14.24 18.58
C ALA A 8 25.48 13.00 18.33
N HIS A 9 24.74 12.62 19.36
CA HIS A 9 23.77 11.54 19.31
C HIS A 9 22.44 12.09 18.77
N CYS A 10 21.70 11.27 18.03
CA CYS A 10 20.37 11.64 17.57
C CYS A 10 19.43 11.85 18.77
N GLY A 11 18.83 13.04 18.90
CA GLY A 11 17.93 13.38 20.02
C GLY A 11 16.62 12.57 20.10
N ILE A 12 16.36 11.69 19.13
CA ILE A 12 15.15 10.84 19.08
C ILE A 12 15.45 9.40 19.53
N CYS A 13 16.63 8.85 19.21
CA CYS A 13 16.98 7.45 19.54
C CYS A 13 18.27 7.29 20.37
N GLY A 14 19.00 8.37 20.64
CA GLY A 14 20.18 8.38 21.51
C GLY A 14 21.43 7.67 20.95
N GLN A 15 21.50 7.38 19.64
CA GLN A 15 22.65 6.69 19.02
C GLN A 15 23.64 7.67 18.34
N PRO A 16 24.96 7.34 18.32
CA PRO A 16 26.01 8.23 17.84
C PRO A 16 26.00 8.34 16.31
N MET A 17 26.15 9.56 15.77
CA MET A 17 26.10 9.84 14.32
C MET A 17 27.31 9.34 13.50
N SER A 18 28.21 8.54 14.09
CA SER A 18 29.39 7.99 13.42
C SER A 18 29.05 6.77 12.56
N GLY A 19 28.29 6.98 11.47
CA GLY A 19 27.85 5.93 10.57
C GLY A 19 27.02 6.46 9.41
N HIS A 20 27.53 7.46 8.69
CA HIS A 20 26.82 8.20 7.63
C HIS A 20 26.61 7.42 6.30
N ASP A 21 26.60 6.07 6.33
CA ASP A 21 26.36 5.24 5.13
C ASP A 21 25.08 4.40 5.21
N ALA A 22 24.28 4.56 6.28
CA ALA A 22 22.98 3.89 6.43
C ALA A 22 21.78 4.80 6.14
N HIS A 23 22.01 5.99 5.57
CA HIS A 23 20.99 7.04 5.38
C HIS A 23 20.01 6.82 4.20
N GLN A 24 19.85 5.58 3.72
CA GLN A 24 18.88 5.27 2.65
C GLN A 24 17.62 4.52 3.11
N ARG A 25 17.36 4.43 4.42
CA ARG A 25 16.07 3.93 4.93
C ARG A 25 15.53 4.84 6.03
N HIS A 26 15.17 6.06 5.66
CA HIS A 26 14.15 6.80 6.41
C HIS A 26 12.80 6.19 6.06
N ASP A 27 12.49 5.05 6.69
CA ASP A 27 11.11 4.67 6.94
C ASP A 27 10.72 5.48 8.18
N ASP A 28 10.15 6.65 7.93
CA ASP A 28 9.65 7.62 8.90
C ASP A 28 8.87 6.93 10.02
N GLY A 29 9.51 6.67 11.18
CA GLY A 29 8.96 6.66 12.55
C GLY A 29 7.55 6.11 12.81
N ARG A 30 6.99 5.37 11.86
CA ARG A 30 5.62 4.89 11.77
C ARG A 30 5.76 3.39 11.85
N PRO A 31 4.96 2.70 12.69
CA PRO A 31 4.98 1.26 12.68
C PRO A 31 4.77 0.81 11.23
N ALA A 32 5.71 0.00 10.71
CA ALA A 32 5.67 -0.51 9.34
C ALA A 32 4.23 -0.93 9.05
N ARG A 33 3.54 -0.20 8.16
CA ARG A 33 2.14 -0.51 7.81
C ARG A 33 2.12 -1.99 7.46
N LYS A 34 1.35 -2.80 8.19
CA LYS A 34 1.27 -4.25 7.98
C LYS A 34 0.47 -4.55 6.71
N GLY A 35 0.86 -3.98 5.57
CA GLY A 35 0.17 -4.13 4.30
C GLY A 35 1.14 -4.48 3.18
N LYS A 36 0.57 -4.76 2.01
CA LYS A 36 1.33 -5.01 0.79
C LYS A 36 0.59 -4.48 -0.43
N ARG A 37 1.32 -4.14 -1.49
CA ARG A 37 0.69 -3.94 -2.80
C ARG A 37 0.21 -5.28 -3.35
N VAL A 38 -1.00 -5.29 -3.87
CA VAL A 38 -1.59 -6.45 -4.54
C VAL A 38 -2.14 -5.99 -5.87
N THR A 39 -1.98 -6.85 -6.88
CA THR A 39 -2.57 -6.63 -8.20
C THR A 39 -3.88 -7.39 -8.32
N TYR A 40 -4.90 -6.73 -8.83
CA TYR A 40 -6.23 -7.27 -9.07
C TYR A 40 -6.61 -7.11 -10.53
N VAL A 41 -7.50 -7.97 -11.00
CA VAL A 41 -8.16 -7.85 -12.31
C VAL A 41 -9.67 -7.95 -12.11
N VAL A 42 -10.41 -7.05 -12.76
CA VAL A 42 -11.88 -7.10 -12.78
C VAL A 42 -12.32 -8.11 -13.84
N VAL A 43 -12.96 -9.18 -13.42
CA VAL A 43 -13.31 -10.32 -14.28
C VAL A 43 -14.77 -10.30 -14.72
N GLU A 44 -15.63 -9.58 -14.01
CA GLU A 44 -17.06 -9.55 -14.32
C GLU A 44 -17.71 -8.27 -13.76
N LEU A 45 -18.69 -7.74 -14.49
CA LEU A 45 -19.59 -6.69 -14.02
C LEU A 45 -21.02 -7.25 -13.96
N ARG A 46 -21.65 -7.19 -12.79
CA ARG A 46 -23.05 -7.59 -12.58
C ARG A 46 -23.86 -6.40 -12.07
N GLY A 47 -24.51 -5.69 -13.01
CA GLY A 47 -25.23 -4.46 -12.70
C GLY A 47 -24.30 -3.44 -12.06
N ALA A 48 -24.61 -3.02 -10.82
CA ALA A 48 -23.80 -2.04 -10.08
C ALA A 48 -22.58 -2.64 -9.35
N THR A 49 -22.32 -3.95 -9.47
CA THR A 49 -21.24 -4.63 -8.77
C THR A 49 -20.12 -5.04 -9.74
N ALA A 50 -18.87 -4.78 -9.35
CA ALA A 50 -17.68 -5.31 -10.00
C ALA A 50 -17.13 -6.49 -9.20
N HIS A 51 -16.86 -7.60 -9.89
CA HIS A 51 -16.15 -8.75 -9.34
C HIS A 51 -14.69 -8.72 -9.82
N PHE A 52 -13.78 -8.91 -8.87
CA PHE A 52 -12.35 -8.86 -9.14
C PHE A 52 -11.62 -9.94 -8.36
N GLN A 53 -10.49 -10.38 -8.90
CA GLN A 53 -9.67 -11.43 -8.29
C GLN A 53 -8.22 -10.98 -8.20
N ALA A 54 -7.47 -11.51 -7.23
CA ALA A 54 -6.05 -11.26 -7.16
C ALA A 54 -5.36 -11.90 -8.38
N TRP A 55 -4.52 -11.14 -9.07
CA TRP A 55 -3.83 -11.61 -10.28
C TRP A 55 -2.92 -12.81 -9.98
N GLU A 56 -2.21 -12.76 -8.86
CA GLU A 56 -1.28 -13.83 -8.43
C GLU A 56 -1.99 -15.03 -7.79
N ASP A 57 -3.25 -14.86 -7.37
CA ASP A 57 -4.04 -15.92 -6.73
C ASP A 57 -5.53 -15.77 -7.11
N PRO A 58 -5.95 -16.32 -8.27
CA PRO A 58 -7.29 -16.13 -8.80
C PRO A 58 -8.38 -16.81 -7.96
N THR A 59 -8.01 -17.68 -7.01
CA THR A 59 -8.96 -18.26 -6.05
C THR A 59 -9.54 -17.21 -5.10
N ARG A 60 -8.82 -16.10 -4.89
CA ARG A 60 -9.24 -14.98 -4.04
C ARG A 60 -10.06 -13.98 -4.84
N THR A 61 -11.36 -14.24 -4.86
CA THR A 61 -12.36 -13.38 -5.49
C THR A 61 -12.99 -12.42 -4.49
N PHE A 62 -13.32 -11.22 -4.96
CA PHE A 62 -13.90 -10.14 -4.19
C PHE A 62 -14.91 -9.39 -5.03
N ARG A 63 -15.74 -8.59 -4.37
CA ARG A 63 -16.74 -7.73 -5.00
C ARG A 63 -16.74 -6.35 -4.40
N THR A 64 -17.07 -5.35 -5.21
CA THR A 64 -17.22 -3.96 -4.79
C THR A 64 -18.25 -3.25 -5.68
N GLY A 65 -18.69 -2.06 -5.29
CA GLY A 65 -19.46 -1.18 -6.17
C GLY A 65 -18.63 -0.82 -7.41
N ALA A 66 -19.19 -1.01 -8.59
CA ALA A 66 -18.51 -0.71 -9.85
C ALA A 66 -18.23 0.80 -9.96
N ALA A 67 -19.20 1.65 -9.61
CA ALA A 67 -19.03 3.10 -9.64
C ALA A 67 -17.95 3.58 -8.67
N ASP A 68 -17.90 3.02 -7.46
CA ASP A 68 -16.86 3.35 -6.48
C ASP A 68 -15.46 2.97 -6.97
N LEU A 69 -15.31 1.78 -7.56
CA LEU A 69 -14.02 1.33 -8.08
C LEU A 69 -13.57 2.15 -9.29
N ALA A 70 -14.47 2.44 -10.23
CA ALA A 70 -14.20 3.33 -11.36
C ALA A 70 -13.76 4.72 -10.88
N GLY A 71 -14.46 5.29 -9.90
CA GLY A 71 -14.12 6.57 -9.28
C GLY A 71 -12.76 6.55 -8.59
N GLN A 72 -12.43 5.48 -7.87
CA GLN A 72 -11.11 5.31 -7.23
C GLN A 72 -9.97 5.18 -8.25
N LEU A 73 -10.24 4.58 -9.41
CA LEU A 73 -9.26 4.40 -10.49
C LEU A 73 -9.21 5.58 -11.47
N GLY A 74 -10.18 6.51 -11.40
CA GLY A 74 -10.28 7.63 -12.32
C GLY A 74 -10.62 7.23 -13.76
N ILE A 75 -11.34 6.12 -13.95
CA ILE A 75 -11.75 5.62 -15.28
C ILE A 75 -13.28 5.57 -15.41
N ASP A 76 -13.76 5.44 -16.64
CA ASP A 76 -15.19 5.18 -16.87
C ASP A 76 -15.57 3.74 -16.51
N LEU A 77 -16.84 3.53 -16.15
CA LEU A 77 -17.42 2.21 -15.89
C LEU A 77 -17.22 1.24 -17.06
N SER A 78 -17.30 1.71 -18.31
CA SER A 78 -17.09 0.87 -19.50
C SER A 78 -15.66 0.34 -19.59
N GLY A 79 -14.71 1.00 -18.95
CA GLY A 79 -13.30 0.61 -18.90
C GLY A 79 -12.96 -0.35 -17.77
N LEU A 80 -13.92 -0.71 -16.90
CA LEU A 80 -13.63 -1.58 -15.75
C LEU A 80 -13.44 -3.04 -16.11
N LEU A 81 -14.19 -3.59 -17.08
CA LEU A 81 -14.09 -5.01 -17.39
C LEU A 81 -12.70 -5.31 -17.97
N ASP A 82 -12.06 -6.38 -17.50
CA ASP A 82 -10.68 -6.76 -17.82
C ASP A 82 -9.62 -5.74 -17.33
N CYS A 83 -10.03 -4.71 -16.60
CA CYS A 83 -9.12 -3.71 -16.06
C CYS A 83 -8.23 -4.35 -14.98
N ARG A 84 -6.92 -4.17 -15.16
CA ARG A 84 -5.93 -4.52 -14.16
C ARG A 84 -5.55 -3.30 -13.35
N TYR A 85 -5.56 -3.45 -12.03
CA TYR A 85 -5.20 -2.38 -11.11
C TYR A 85 -4.41 -2.92 -9.93
N THR A 86 -3.74 -2.02 -9.24
CA THR A 86 -2.98 -2.30 -8.03
C THR A 86 -3.55 -1.47 -6.90
N CYS A 87 -3.54 -2.01 -5.69
CA CYS A 87 -3.84 -1.24 -4.48
C CYS A 87 -3.02 -1.74 -3.29
N TRP A 88 -2.85 -0.87 -2.30
CA TRP A 88 -2.31 -1.23 -1.00
C TRP A 88 -3.38 -1.94 -0.19
N VAL A 89 -3.01 -3.08 0.39
CA VAL A 89 -3.91 -3.95 1.15
C VAL A 89 -3.37 -4.10 2.55
N GLU A 90 -4.10 -3.57 3.53
CA GLU A 90 -3.75 -3.61 4.96
C GLU A 90 -4.75 -4.49 5.73
N PRO A 91 -4.35 -5.67 6.24
CA PRO A 91 -5.13 -6.41 7.24
C PRO A 91 -5.35 -5.59 8.52
N THR A 92 -6.57 -5.63 9.01
CA THR A 92 -7.05 -4.99 10.24
C THR A 92 -7.80 -6.02 11.08
N GLU A 93 -8.10 -5.69 12.34
CA GLU A 93 -8.92 -6.55 13.20
C GLU A 93 -10.34 -6.79 12.65
N TYR A 94 -10.83 -5.90 11.78
CA TYR A 94 -12.17 -5.96 11.17
C TYR A 94 -12.18 -6.49 9.73
N GLY A 95 -11.03 -6.94 9.21
CA GLY A 95 -10.91 -7.44 7.84
C GLY A 95 -9.76 -6.77 7.09
N VAL A 96 -10.03 -6.21 5.92
CA VAL A 96 -8.99 -5.67 5.04
C VAL A 96 -9.36 -4.28 4.56
N VAL A 97 -8.47 -3.32 4.76
CA VAL A 97 -8.56 -1.98 4.19
C VAL A 97 -7.78 -1.96 2.87
N ARG A 98 -8.37 -1.37 1.84
CA ARG A 98 -7.73 -1.17 0.54
C ARG A 98 -7.59 0.32 0.26
N SER A 99 -6.42 0.75 -0.19
CA SER A 99 -6.11 2.16 -0.48
C SER A 99 -5.15 2.28 -1.65
N GLU A 100 -4.89 3.51 -2.11
CA GLU A 100 -3.85 3.78 -3.13
C GLU A 100 -4.08 3.00 -4.43
N PHE A 101 -5.32 3.06 -4.91
CA PHE A 101 -5.74 2.42 -6.16
C PHE A 101 -5.07 3.10 -7.35
N ALA A 102 -4.46 2.30 -8.21
CA ALA A 102 -3.82 2.77 -9.43
C ALA A 102 -3.96 1.72 -10.53
N LEU A 103 -4.11 2.17 -11.78
CA LEU A 103 -4.03 1.30 -12.94
C LEU A 103 -2.65 0.62 -12.99
N ALA A 104 -2.63 -0.65 -13.41
CA ALA A 104 -1.42 -1.48 -13.47
C ALA A 104 -0.77 -1.43 -14.85
#